data_AF-A0A8K0CXB9-F1
#
_entry.id   AF-A0A8K0CXB9-F1
#
_cell.length_a   1.000
_cell.length_b   1.000
_cell.length_c   1.000
_cell.angle_alpha   90.00
_cell.angle_beta   90.00
_cell.angle_gamma   90.00
#
_symmetry.space_group_name_H-M   'P 1'
#
loop_
_entity.id
_entity.type
_entity.pdbx_description
1 polymer ?
#
loop_
_entity_poly.entity_id
_entity_poly.type
_entity_poly.pdbx_seq_one_letter_code
_entity_poly.pdbx_strand_id
1 'polypeptide(L)'
;MQQVKWFYETLFASSDNIKQDTIIPRCCCGEIPKRRNKEKKRIRNVSITYQIPDCKENLVRVCKDAFLKTTEFSRFKIEYVIKKFLHASATPKARRGGNRVGNKNDAKKD
;
A
#
# COMPACT_ATOMS: atom_id res chain seq x y z
N MET A 1 -15.06 -19.42 -3.84
CA MET A 1 -13.64 -19.79 -3.61
C MET A 1 -12.64 -18.98 -4.44
N GLN A 2 -13.09 -17.98 -5.22
CA GLN A 2 -12.26 -17.32 -6.23
C GLN A 2 -11.38 -16.22 -5.62
N GLN A 3 -11.86 -15.55 -4.57
CA GLN A 3 -11.12 -14.46 -3.92
C GLN A 3 -9.98 -14.95 -3.01
N VAL A 4 -10.17 -16.07 -2.30
CA VAL A 4 -9.11 -16.68 -1.49
C VAL A 4 -8.01 -17.19 -2.40
N LYS A 5 -8.37 -17.92 -3.47
CA LYS A 5 -7.42 -18.39 -4.48
C LYS A 5 -6.64 -17.22 -5.10
N TRP A 6 -7.33 -16.15 -5.49
CA TRP A 6 -6.70 -14.91 -5.97
C TRP A 6 -5.72 -14.30 -4.94
N PHE A 7 -6.09 -14.24 -3.65
CA PHE A 7 -5.22 -13.71 -2.60
C PHE A 7 -3.93 -14.52 -2.50
N TYR A 8 -4.03 -15.85 -2.38
CA TYR A 8 -2.86 -16.72 -2.28
C TYR A 8 -2.01 -16.71 -3.57
N GLU A 9 -2.63 -16.73 -4.75
CA GLU A 9 -1.91 -16.66 -6.04
C GLU A 9 -1.19 -15.32 -6.21
N THR A 10 -1.84 -14.21 -5.86
CA THR A 10 -1.23 -12.88 -6.02
C THR A 10 -0.13 -12.64 -4.97
N LEU A 11 -0.28 -13.22 -3.77
CA LEU A 11 0.67 -13.05 -2.66
C LEU A 11 1.90 -13.96 -2.80
N PHE A 12 1.69 -15.25 -3.08
CA PHE A 12 2.73 -16.27 -3.05
C PHE A 12 3.17 -16.76 -4.43
N ALA A 13 2.30 -16.75 -5.44
CA ALA A 13 2.64 -17.22 -6.78
C ALA A 13 3.22 -16.12 -7.68
N SER A 14 3.11 -14.85 -7.29
CA SER A 14 3.64 -13.73 -8.06
C SER A 14 4.92 -13.15 -7.44
N SER A 15 6.01 -13.19 -8.20
CA SER A 15 7.25 -12.44 -7.91
C SER A 15 7.15 -10.95 -8.29
N ASP A 16 6.06 -10.56 -8.96
CA ASP A 16 5.83 -9.19 -9.40
C ASP A 16 5.37 -8.32 -8.23
N ASN A 17 6.29 -7.47 -7.76
CA ASN A 17 6.06 -6.53 -6.69
C ASN A 17 4.88 -5.59 -6.95
N ILE A 18 4.57 -5.28 -8.21
CA ILE A 18 3.44 -4.39 -8.55
C ILE A 18 2.12 -5.10 -8.25
N LYS A 19 2.01 -6.38 -8.61
CA LYS A 19 0.81 -7.18 -8.33
C LYS A 19 0.61 -7.37 -6.83
N GLN A 20 1.68 -7.64 -6.09
CA GLN A 20 1.63 -7.69 -4.63
C GLN A 20 1.17 -6.36 -4.00
N ASP A 21 1.64 -5.21 -4.52
CA ASP A 21 1.23 -3.89 -4.03
C ASP A 21 -0.28 -3.63 -4.24
N THR A 22 -0.93 -4.27 -5.22
CA THR A 22 -2.39 -4.14 -5.43
C THR A 22 -3.23 -4.85 -4.38
N ILE A 23 -2.66 -5.82 -3.65
CA ILE A 23 -3.34 -6.52 -2.56
C ILE A 23 -3.51 -5.59 -1.37
N ILE A 24 -2.50 -4.76 -1.10
CA ILE A 24 -2.46 -3.93 0.11
C ILE A 24 -3.70 -3.01 0.20
N PRO A 25 -4.11 -2.25 -0.83
CA PRO A 25 -5.34 -1.45 -0.78
C PRO A 25 -6.64 -2.25 -0.66
N ARG A 26 -6.65 -3.54 -1.05
CA ARG A 26 -7.82 -4.42 -0.93
C ARG A 26 -7.97 -5.01 0.47
N CYS A 27 -6.84 -5.27 1.13
CA CYS A 27 -6.78 -5.95 2.43
C CYS A 27 -6.47 -5.00 3.60
N CYS A 28 -6.03 -3.77 3.32
CA CYS A 28 -5.71 -2.78 4.33
C CYS A 28 -6.49 -1.49 4.07
N CYS A 29 -7.17 -0.99 5.11
CA CYS A 29 -7.83 0.31 5.06
C CYS A 29 -7.03 1.32 5.88
N GLY A 30 -6.58 2.39 5.23
CA GLY A 30 -5.96 3.52 5.90
C GLY A 30 -6.98 4.59 6.25
N GLU A 31 -6.88 5.15 7.45
CA GLU A 31 -7.68 6.30 7.87
C GLU A 31 -6.78 7.40 8.42
N ILE A 32 -7.12 8.66 8.09
CA ILE A 32 -6.49 9.82 8.71
C ILE A 32 -7.13 10.01 10.09
N PRO A 33 -6.37 9.91 11.19
CA PRO A 33 -6.92 10.05 12.52
C PRO A 33 -7.57 11.43 12.68
N LYS A 34 -8.82 11.44 13.19
CA LYS A 34 -9.61 12.66 13.40
C LYS A 34 -8.92 13.68 14.31
N ARG A 35 -8.15 13.21 15.31
CA ARG A 35 -7.37 14.06 16.22
C ARG A 35 -5.91 14.09 15.79
N ARG A 36 -5.45 15.25 15.34
CA ARG A 36 -4.03 15.50 15.03
C ARG A 36 -3.33 15.92 16.31
N ASN A 37 -2.35 15.14 16.76
CA ASN A 37 -1.53 15.56 17.89
C ASN A 37 -0.61 16.70 17.41
N LYS A 38 -0.71 17.88 18.04
CA LYS A 38 -0.09 19.13 17.53
C LYS A 38 1.44 19.07 17.41
N GLU A 39 2.08 18.16 18.14
CA GLU A 39 3.55 17.99 18.15
C GLU A 39 4.10 17.12 17.01
N LYS A 40 3.34 16.19 16.44
CA LYS A 40 3.85 15.25 15.40
C LYS A 40 3.50 15.70 13.98
N LYS A 41 3.70 16.98 13.67
CA LYS A 41 3.39 17.58 12.34
C LYS A 41 4.14 16.97 11.15
N ARG A 42 5.14 16.10 11.35
CA ARG A 42 6.06 15.64 10.28
C ARG A 42 5.78 14.26 9.69
N ILE A 43 4.92 13.44 10.29
CA ILE A 43 4.52 12.16 9.68
C ILE A 43 3.00 12.10 9.75
N ARG A 44 2.34 12.08 8.60
CA ARG A 44 0.91 11.75 8.50
C ARG A 44 0.75 10.34 9.07
N ASN A 45 0.47 10.26 10.37
CA ASN A 45 0.14 9.01 11.02
C ASN A 45 -1.15 8.53 10.39
N VAL A 46 -1.09 7.41 9.67
CA VAL A 46 -2.26 6.76 9.12
C VAL A 46 -2.59 5.61 10.06
N SER A 47 -3.84 5.55 10.51
CA SER A 47 -4.36 4.36 11.19
C SER A 47 -4.62 3.31 10.13
N ILE A 48 -4.09 2.09 10.28
CA ILE A 48 -4.25 1.01 9.30
C ILE A 48 -5.03 -0.12 9.94
N THR A 49 -6.16 -0.47 9.33
CA THR A 49 -6.92 -1.68 9.65
C THR A 49 -6.45 -2.79 8.72
N TYR A 50 -6.10 -3.96 9.26
CA TYR A 50 -5.61 -5.11 8.53
C TYR A 50 -6.71 -6.18 8.42
N GLN A 51 -6.90 -6.72 7.21
CA GLN A 51 -7.92 -7.72 6.93
C GLN A 51 -7.38 -8.82 6.02
N ILE A 52 -7.87 -10.04 6.19
CA ILE A 52 -7.53 -11.20 5.36
C ILE A 52 -8.84 -11.87 4.90
N PRO A 53 -8.94 -12.34 3.64
CA PRO A 53 -10.11 -13.10 3.20
C PRO A 53 -10.18 -14.47 3.88
N ASP A 54 -11.35 -14.79 4.43
CA ASP A 54 -11.69 -16.12 4.94
C ASP A 54 -12.16 -17.06 3.80
N CYS A 55 -12.26 -18.36 4.08
CA CYS A 55 -12.75 -19.41 3.18
C CYS A 55 -14.12 -19.08 2.55
N LYS A 56 -14.95 -18.30 3.26
CA LYS A 56 -16.27 -17.81 2.80
C LYS A 56 -16.21 -16.46 2.06
N GLU A 57 -15.02 -16.01 1.67
CA GLU A 57 -14.75 -14.74 0.98
C GLU A 57 -15.07 -13.48 1.80
N ASN A 58 -15.28 -13.61 3.11
CA ASN A 58 -15.44 -12.47 4.01
C ASN A 58 -14.07 -11.91 4.41
N LEU A 59 -13.95 -10.57 4.47
CA LEU A 59 -12.74 -9.92 4.97
C LEU A 59 -12.77 -9.88 6.51
N VAL A 60 -11.93 -10.70 7.13
CA VAL A 60 -11.82 -10.80 8.59
C VAL A 60 -10.71 -9.88 9.08
N ARG A 61 -10.99 -9.09 10.12
CA ARG A 61 -9.99 -8.24 10.75
C ARG A 61 -8.97 -9.09 11.50
N VAL A 62 -7.70 -8.76 11.30
CA VAL A 62 -6.58 -9.41 11.97
C VAL A 62 -5.70 -8.36 12.65
N CYS A 63 -4.93 -8.79 13.65
CA CYS A 63 -3.92 -7.92 14.22
C CYS A 63 -2.79 -7.69 13.21
N LYS A 64 -2.08 -6.58 13.38
CA LYS A 64 -0.95 -6.21 12.53
C LYS A 64 0.09 -7.33 12.44
N ASP A 65 0.45 -7.92 13.57
CA ASP A 65 1.54 -8.91 13.60
C ASP A 65 1.15 -10.22 12.90
N ALA A 66 -0.11 -10.65 13.02
CA ALA A 66 -0.63 -11.78 12.25
C ALA A 66 -0.58 -11.47 10.75
N PHE A 67 -1.06 -10.29 10.33
CA PHE A 67 -1.02 -9.89 8.93
C PHE A 67 0.40 -9.88 8.35
N LEU A 68 1.35 -9.27 9.05
CA LEU A 68 2.75 -9.20 8.61
C LEU A 68 3.41 -10.58 8.53
N LYS A 69 3.12 -11.47 9.49
CA LYS A 69 3.64 -12.86 9.46
C LYS A 69 3.02 -13.67 8.32
N THR A 70 1.73 -13.52 8.05
CA THR A 70 1.05 -14.26 6.98
C THR A 70 1.43 -13.76 5.59
N THR A 71 1.63 -12.45 5.44
CA THR A 71 1.90 -11.84 4.12
C THR A 71 3.37 -11.61 3.82
N GLU A 72 4.23 -11.72 4.83
CA GLU A 72 5.67 -11.39 4.78
C GLU A 72 5.97 -9.98 4.27
N PHE A 73 4.97 -9.10 4.18
CA PHE A 73 5.17 -7.72 3.80
C PHE A 73 5.85 -6.96 4.93
N SER A 74 6.76 -6.06 4.55
CA SER A 74 7.32 -5.13 5.52
C SER A 74 6.26 -4.08 5.91
N ARG A 75 6.24 -3.73 7.19
CA ARG A 75 5.39 -2.63 7.70
C ARG A 75 5.55 -1.36 6.87
N PHE A 76 6.78 -1.03 6.49
CA PHE A 76 7.10 0.16 5.69
C PHE A 76 6.44 0.12 4.30
N LYS A 77 6.41 -1.06 3.65
CA LYS A 77 5.76 -1.26 2.34
C LYS A 77 4.26 -0.96 2.45
N ILE A 78 3.60 -1.51 3.46
CA ILE A 78 2.16 -1.29 3.69
C ILE A 78 1.87 0.19 3.97
N GLU A 79 2.60 0.82 4.88
CA GLU A 79 2.41 2.24 5.20
C GLU A 79 2.64 3.13 3.97
N TYR A 80 3.66 2.83 3.16
CA TYR A 80 3.95 3.58 1.93
C TYR A 80 2.80 3.49 0.92
N VAL A 81 2.34 2.26 0.64
CA VAL A 81 1.25 2.01 -0.32
C VAL A 81 -0.04 2.68 0.14
N ILE A 82 -0.41 2.53 1.42
CA ILE A 82 -1.63 3.11 1.96
C ILE A 82 -1.59 4.64 1.98
N LYS A 83 -0.46 5.24 2.40
CA LYS A 83 -0.29 6.71 2.33
C LYS A 83 -0.44 7.21 0.91
N LYS A 84 0.13 6.49 -0.06
CA LYS A 84 0.04 6.86 -1.47
C LYS A 84 -1.39 6.74 -2.01
N PHE A 85 -2.10 5.67 -1.66
CA PHE A 85 -3.50 5.48 -2.05
C PHE A 85 -4.41 6.56 -1.46
N LEU A 86 -4.26 6.87 -0.17
CA LEU A 86 -5.02 7.91 0.52
C LEU A 86 -4.81 9.33 -0.04
N HIS A 87 -3.63 9.62 -0.59
CA HIS A 87 -3.33 10.94 -1.16
C HIS A 87 -3.65 11.07 -2.65
N ALA A 88 -3.64 9.96 -3.38
CA ALA A 88 -3.80 9.98 -4.83
C ALA A 88 -5.20 9.57 -5.30
N SER A 89 -6.01 8.92 -4.45
CA SER A 89 -7.25 8.23 -4.86
C SER A 89 -7.03 7.38 -6.13
N ALA A 90 -5.83 6.80 -6.25
CA ALA A 90 -5.34 6.08 -7.42
C ALA A 90 -4.35 4.99 -7.01
N THR A 91 -4.29 3.91 -7.79
CA THR A 91 -3.41 2.76 -7.57
C THR A 91 -1.94 3.18 -7.53
N PRO A 92 -1.11 2.65 -6.61
CA PRO A 92 0.31 3.00 -6.51
C PRO A 92 1.09 2.76 -7.82
N LYS A 93 1.59 3.81 -8.48
CA LYS A 93 2.54 3.68 -9.61
C LYS A 93 3.98 3.47 -9.11
N ALA A 94 4.62 2.35 -9.37
CA ALA A 94 6.03 2.14 -9.00
C ALA A 94 6.92 3.25 -9.59
N ARG A 95 7.75 3.89 -8.75
CA ARG A 95 8.78 4.85 -9.18
C ARG A 95 10.15 4.18 -9.05
N ARG A 96 10.44 3.20 -9.90
CA ARG A 96 11.80 2.63 -10.00
C ARG A 96 12.48 3.24 -11.22
N GLY A 97 13.60 3.94 -10.98
CA GLY A 97 14.71 4.09 -11.94
C GLY A 97 14.44 4.78 -13.29
N GLY A 98 13.51 5.74 -13.38
CA GLY A 98 13.47 6.62 -14.54
C GLY A 98 14.64 7.61 -14.49
N ASN A 99 15.38 7.75 -15.59
CA ASN A 99 16.43 8.75 -15.74
C ASN A 99 15.90 10.10 -15.22
N ARG A 100 16.55 10.66 -14.20
CA ARG A 100 16.25 12.01 -13.71
C ARG A 100 16.78 13.00 -14.73
N VAL A 101 16.13 13.11 -15.89
CA VAL A 101 16.27 14.30 -16.71
C VAL A 101 15.50 15.38 -15.95
N GLY A 102 16.22 16.10 -15.09
CA GLY A 102 15.66 17.31 -14.50
C GLY A 102 15.37 18.29 -15.63
N ASN A 103 14.23 18.96 -15.60
CA ASN A 103 14.00 20.13 -16.43
C ASN A 103 14.98 21.22 -15.99
N LYS A 104 16.21 21.15 -16.50
CA LYS A 104 17.13 22.28 -16.57
C LYS A 104 17.50 22.40 -18.04
N ASN A 105 16.82 23.33 -18.70
CA ASN A 105 17.20 24.01 -19.95
C ASN A 105 16.40 23.73 -21.24
N ASP A 106 15.08 23.50 -21.20
CA ASP A 106 14.23 23.75 -22.39
C ASP A 106 13.72 25.19 -22.43
N ALA A 107 14.62 26.14 -22.16
CA ALA A 107 14.39 27.56 -22.36
C ALA A 107 15.71 28.25 -22.72
N LYS A 108 16.25 27.92 -23.89
CA LYS A 108 16.93 28.91 -24.71
C LYS A 108 16.32 28.82 -26.11
N LYS A 109 15.35 29.70 -26.34
CA LYS A 109 15.15 30.31 -27.65
C LYS A 109 16.44 31.02 -28.01
N ASP A 110 17.02 30.67 -29.15
CA ASP A 110 17.18 31.54 -30.33
C ASP A 110 17.58 30.68 -31.54
#